data_AF-A0A938UHY6-F1
#
_entry.id   AF-A0A938UHY6-F1
#
_cell.length_a   1.000
_cell.length_b   1.000
_cell.length_c   1.000
_cell.angle_alpha   90.00
_cell.angle_beta   90.00
_cell.angle_gamma   90.00
#
_symmetry.space_group_name_H-M   'P 1'
#
loop_
_entity.id
_entity.type
_entity.pdbx_description
1 polymer ?
#
loop_
_entity_poly.entity_id
_entity_poly.type
_entity_poly.pdbx_seq_one_letter_code
_entity_poly.pdbx_strand_id
1 'polypeptide(L)' 'MNRYSEIRNPKSAIYIREIMTPREAADYLSIHVRTIYRLVKQGDIPGRKIGGSWRFKKDALDEWLSGKENLKEKH' A
#
# COMPACT_ATOMS: atom_id res chain seq x y z
N MET A 1 -33.12 25.11 -11.26
CA MET A 1 -31.72 25.58 -11.24
C MET A 1 -30.85 24.49 -10.63
N ASN A 2 -29.91 23.92 -11.40
CA ASN A 2 -29.07 22.74 -11.07
C ASN A 2 -28.43 22.82 -9.67
N ARG A 3 -28.76 21.96 -8.69
CA ARG A 3 -28.39 20.52 -8.53
C ARG A 3 -26.90 20.18 -8.61
N TYR A 4 -26.01 21.04 -8.12
CA TYR A 4 -24.57 20.75 -7.99
C TYR A 4 -24.02 20.68 -6.55
N SER A 5 -24.89 20.65 -5.54
CA SER A 5 -24.49 20.46 -4.14
C SER A 5 -24.42 18.99 -3.70
N GLU A 6 -24.70 18.04 -4.61
CA GLU A 6 -24.75 16.59 -4.34
C GLU A 6 -23.76 15.77 -5.19
N ILE A 7 -22.61 16.34 -5.56
CA ILE A 7 -21.52 15.49 -6.05
C ILE A 7 -20.93 14.78 -4.83
N ARG A 8 -21.56 13.67 -4.44
CA ARG A 8 -20.89 12.61 -3.70
C ARG A 8 -19.55 12.37 -4.37
N ASN A 9 -18.47 12.63 -3.65
CA ASN A 9 -17.10 12.37 -4.06
C ASN A 9 -17.00 10.95 -4.66
N PRO A 10 -16.76 10.79 -5.98
CA PRO A 10 -16.76 9.47 -6.63
C PRO A 10 -15.60 8.55 -6.19
N LYS A 11 -14.78 8.93 -5.20
CA LYS A 11 -13.84 8.02 -4.53
C LYS A 11 -14.52 6.91 -3.70
N SER A 12 -15.84 6.93 -3.53
CA SER A 12 -16.59 5.90 -2.77
C SER A 12 -17.20 4.79 -3.61
N ALA A 13 -17.19 4.89 -4.95
CA ALA A 13 -17.45 3.71 -5.78
C ALA A 13 -16.23 2.80 -5.60
N ILE A 14 -16.47 1.58 -5.11
CA ILE A 14 -15.47 0.57 -4.76
C ILE A 14 -14.49 0.38 -5.92
N TYR A 15 -13.43 1.17 -5.95
CA TYR A 15 -12.26 0.89 -6.74
C TYR A 15 -11.33 0.17 -5.78
N ILE A 16 -11.26 -1.15 -5.91
CA ILE A 16 -10.17 -1.92 -5.31
C ILE A 16 -8.92 -1.41 -6.01
N ARG A 17 -8.30 -0.37 -5.45
CA ARG A 17 -7.00 0.09 -5.92
C ARG A 17 -6.03 -1.03 -5.59
N GLU A 18 -5.69 -1.82 -6.60
CA GLU A 18 -4.71 -2.90 -6.48
C GLU A 18 -3.34 -2.36 -6.05
N ILE A 19 -3.08 -1.06 -6.26
CA ILE A 19 -1.83 -0.37 -5.94
C ILE A 19 -2.04 0.69 -4.86
N MET A 20 -1.28 0.55 -3.77
CA MET A 20 -1.19 1.48 -2.65
C MET A 20 0.08 2.34 -2.73
N THR A 21 -0.05 3.57 -2.26
CA THR A 21 1.07 4.46 -1.88
C THR A 21 1.72 4.00 -0.57
N PRO A 22 2.90 4.54 -0.19
CA PRO A 22 3.50 4.24 1.11
C PRO A 22 2.62 4.64 2.29
N ARG A 23 1.79 5.68 2.12
CA ARG A 23 0.85 6.11 3.15
C ARG A 23 -0.32 5.14 3.27
N GLU A 24 -0.95 4.77 2.15
CA GLU A 24 -2.04 3.79 2.15
C GLU A 24 -1.57 2.41 2.67
N ALA A 25 -0.35 1.98 2.33
CA ALA A 25 0.22 0.74 2.87
C ALA A 25 0.52 0.84 4.38
N ALA A 26 0.90 2.02 4.87
CA ALA A 26 1.10 2.27 6.29
C ALA A 26 -0.22 2.17 7.07
N ASP A 27 -1.27 2.80 6.53
CA ASP A 27 -2.62 2.73 7.07
C ASP A 27 -3.14 1.29 7.02
N TYR A 28 -2.88 0.56 5.93
CA TYR A 28 -3.29 -0.83 5.76
C TYR A 28 -2.65 -1.78 6.79
N LEU A 29 -1.33 -1.64 7.00
CA LEU A 29 -0.58 -2.45 7.97
C LEU A 29 -0.68 -1.89 9.40
N SER A 30 -1.37 -0.77 9.61
CA SER A 30 -1.49 -0.07 10.89
C SER A 30 -0.12 0.26 11.53
N ILE A 31 0.83 0.74 10.72
CA ILE A 31 2.16 1.15 11.17
C ILE A 31 2.53 2.54 10.65
N HIS A 32 3.57 3.16 11.22
CA HIS A 32 4.04 4.44 10.71
C HIS A 32 4.62 4.34 9.29
N VAL A 33 4.34 5.35 8.45
CA VAL A 33 4.88 5.48 7.08
C VAL A 33 6.41 5.41 7.04
N ARG A 34 7.09 5.92 8.07
CA ARG A 34 8.55 5.82 8.20
C ARG A 34 9.02 4.36 8.28
N THR A 35 8.26 3.51 8.96
CA THR A 35 8.52 2.07 9.05
C THR A 35 8.32 1.39 7.69
N ILE A 36 7.26 1.74 6.95
CA ILE A 36 7.06 1.25 5.57
C ILE A 36 8.29 1.56 4.68
N TYR A 37 8.78 2.80 4.70
CA TYR A 37 9.96 3.16 3.92
C TYR A 37 11.21 2.37 4.33
N ARG A 38 11.36 2.08 5.62
CA ARG A 38 12.47 1.27 6.13
C ARG A 38 12.34 -0.18 5.66
N LEU A 39 11.18 -0.81 5.88
CA LEU A 39 10.91 -2.19 5.52
C LEU A 39 11.05 -2.44 4.01
N VAL A 40 10.50 -1.54 3.17
CA VAL A 40 10.60 -1.70 1.71
C VAL A 40 12.03 -1.50 1.20
N LYS A 41 12.82 -0.63 1.86
CA LYS A 41 14.24 -0.42 1.53
C LYS A 41 15.11 -1.61 1.95
N GLN A 42 14.77 -2.27 3.05
CA GLN A 42 15.41 -3.52 3.49
C GLN A 42 14.93 -4.73 2.67
N GLY A 43 13.79 -4.58 1.98
CA GLY A 43 13.16 -5.65 1.22
C GLY A 43 12.48 -6.68 2.12
N ASP A 44 11.97 -6.23 3.27
CA ASP A 44 11.21 -7.01 4.25
C ASP A 44 9.72 -7.08 3.87
N ILE A 45 9.24 -6.11 3.08
CA ILE A 45 7.88 -6.07 2.53
C ILE A 45 7.91 -5.93 1.00
N PRO A 46 6.92 -6.48 0.29
CA PRO A 46 6.85 -6.37 -1.16
C PRO A 46 6.45 -4.96 -1.61
N GLY A 47 7.37 -4.27 -2.29
CA GLY A 47 7.10 -2.97 -2.90
C GLY A 47 8.00 -2.72 -4.11
N ARG A 48 7.51 -1.91 -5.06
CA ARG A 48 8.25 -1.54 -6.27
C ARG A 48 8.38 -0.02 -6.39
N LYS A 49 9.57 0.46 -6.73
CA LYS A 49 9.81 1.87 -7.02
C LYS A 49 9.45 2.18 -8.46
N ILE A 50 8.48 3.07 -8.67
CA ILE A 50 7.98 3.48 -9.99
C ILE A 50 7.91 5.01 -10.01
N GLY A 51 8.61 5.65 -10.96
CA GLY A 51 8.60 7.11 -11.11
C GLY A 51 9.05 7.87 -9.85
N GLY A 52 10.02 7.32 -9.11
CA GLY A 52 10.52 7.94 -7.87
C GLY A 52 9.71 7.64 -6.60
N SER A 53 8.51 7.05 -6.72
CA SER A 53 7.66 6.70 -5.58
C SER A 53 7.56 5.18 -5.38
N TRP A 54 7.42 4.73 -4.13
CA TRP A 54 7.14 3.33 -3.83
C TRP A 54 5.65 3.02 -4.03
N ARG A 55 5.39 1.85 -4.61
CA ARG A 55 4.06 1.30 -4.88
C ARG A 55 3.97 -0.11 -4.32
N PHE A 56 2.85 -0.41 -3.67
CA PHE A 56 2.62 -1.68 -3.00
C PHE A 56 1.37 -2.32 -3.59
N LYS A 57 1.44 -3.59 -3.97
CA LYS A 57 0.24 -4.33 -4.38
C LYS A 57 -0.47 -4.82 -3.13
N LYS A 58 -1.80 -4.65 -3.07
CA LYS A 58 -2.60 -5.15 -1.94
C LYS A 58 -2.39 -6.66 -1.77
N ASP A 59 -2.59 -7.42 -2.84
CA ASP A 59 -2.48 -8.89 -2.83
C ASP A 59 -1.07 -9.36 -2.42
N ALA A 60 -0.04 -8.59 -2.78
CA ALA A 60 1.33 -8.91 -2.37
C ALA A 60 1.54 -8.69 -0.87
N LEU A 61 0.99 -7.61 -0.31
CA LEU A 61 1.00 -7.38 1.13
C LEU A 61 0.17 -8.43 1.87
N ASP A 62 -0.97 -8.86 1.30
CA ASP A 62 -1.81 -9.92 1.87
C ASP A 62 -1.10 -11.28 1.85
N GLU A 63 -0.44 -11.63 0.75
CA GLU A 63 0.37 -12.85 0.67
C GLU A 63 1.55 -12.80 1.65
N TRP A 64 2.18 -11.64 1.81
CA TRP A 64 3.25 -11.44 2.80
C TRP A 64 2.72 -11.60 4.24
N LEU A 65 1.58 -11.00 4.57
CA LEU A 65 0.92 -11.15 5.88
C LEU A 65 0.48 -12.59 6.16
N SER A 66 0.12 -13.34 5.12
CA SER A 66 -0.33 -14.74 5.25
C SER A 66 0.78 -15.71 5.68
N GLY A 67 2.01 -15.23 5.88
CA GLY A 67 3.07 -16.02 6.50
C GLY A 67 3.95 -16.78 5.51
N LYS A 68 4.00 -16.38 4.23
CA LYS A 68 5.17 -16.70 3.40
C LYS A 68 6.33 -15.79 3.80
N GLU A 69 6.78 -15.97 5.03
CA GLU A 69 8.02 -15.39 5.57
C GLU A 69 9.16 -15.85 4.66
N ASN A 70 9.59 -14.97 3.76
CA ASN A 70 10.96 -15.04 3.28
C ASN A 70 11.81 -14.57 4.46
N LEU A 71 12.12 -15.51 5.36
CA LEU A 71 13.27 -15.46 6.24
C LEU A 71 14.47 -15.23 5.33
N LYS A 72 14.83 -13.96 5.12
CA LYS A 72 16.15 -13.63 4.59
C LYS A 72 17.12 -13.99 5.70
N GLU A 73 17.61 -15.23 5.62
CA GLU A 73 18.83 -15.66 6.28
C GLU A 73 19.90 -14.62 5.98
N LYS A 74 20.22 -13.81 6.98
CA LYS A 74 21.40 -12.96 6.99
C LYS A 74 22.60 -13.91 7.05
N HIS A 75 23.28 -14.04 5.92
CA HIS A 75 24.60 -14.69 5.83
C HIS A 75 25.71 -13.73 6.26
#